data_AF-A0A532F3L9-F1
#
_entry.id   AF-A0A532F3L9-F1
#
_cell.length_a   1.000
_cell.length_b   1.000
_cell.length_c   1.000
_cell.angle_alpha   90.00
_cell.angle_beta   90.00
_cell.angle_gamma   90.00
#
_symmetry.space_group_name_H-M   'P 1'
#
loop_
_entity.id
_entity.type
_entity.pdbx_description
1 polymer ?
#
loop_
_entity_poly.entity_id
_entity_poly.type
_entity_poly.pdbx_seq_one_letter_code
_entity_poly.pdbx_strand_id
1 'polypeptide(L)' 'MVATLSLAILFPPWETPPSQTPEFLGLHFILNPPTPEAIVSRLLLTIELVTIAIAGLYSSFLFRQKP' A
#
# COMPACT_ATOMS: atom_id res chain seq x y z
N MET A 1 0.63 4.31 -14.73
CA MET A 1 -0.39 3.49 -14.03
C MET A 1 0.16 2.14 -13.58
N VAL A 2 0.68 1.29 -14.47
CA VAL A 2 1.22 -0.03 -14.07
C VAL A 2 2.39 0.09 -13.08
N ALA A 3 3.38 0.94 -13.38
CA ALA A 3 4.54 1.14 -12.51
C ALA A 3 4.15 1.66 -11.10
N THR A 4 3.14 2.53 -11.01
CA THR A 4 2.64 3.05 -9.73
C THR A 4 1.91 1.97 -8.94
N LEU A 5 1.16 1.08 -9.60
CA LEU A 5 0.49 -0.05 -8.95
C LEU A 5 1.47 -1.07 -8.34
N SER A 6 2.70 -1.16 -8.86
CA SER A 6 3.74 -2.00 -8.27
C SER A 6 4.07 -1.62 -6.82
N LEU A 7 3.79 -0.38 -6.39
CA LEU A 7 3.99 0.06 -5.00
C LEU A 7 3.17 -0.78 -4.00
N ALA A 8 1.96 -1.21 -4.36
CA ALA A 8 1.12 -2.04 -3.47
C ALA A 8 1.73 -3.43 -3.19
N ILE A 9 2.62 -3.89 -4.05
CA ILE A 9 3.36 -5.15 -3.86
C ILE A 9 4.58 -4.92 -2.97
N LEU A 10 5.22 -3.74 -3.09
CA LEU A 10 6.40 -3.37 -2.33
C LEU A 10 6.09 -2.94 -0.89
N PHE A 11 4.88 -2.40 -0.67
CA PHE A 11 4.45 -1.85 0.61
C PHE A 11 3.12 -2.44 1.10
N PRO A 12 3.01 -3.77 1.23
CA PRO A 12 1.78 -4.40 1.69
C PRO A 12 1.33 -3.83 3.05
N PRO A 13 0.05 -3.50 3.22
CA PRO A 13 -0.44 -2.84 4.41
C PRO A 13 -0.73 -3.88 5.51
N TRP A 14 0.33 -4.27 6.20
CA TRP A 14 0.27 -5.20 7.31
C TRP A 14 -0.48 -4.61 8.51
N GLU A 15 -1.31 -5.44 9.12
CA GLU A 15 -2.03 -5.19 10.36
C GLU A 15 -1.69 -6.29 11.37
N THR A 16 -1.75 -5.93 12.66
CA THR A 16 -1.57 -6.87 13.75
C THR A 16 -2.54 -8.05 13.68
N PRO A 17 -2.20 -9.21 14.28
CA PRO A 17 -3.09 -10.35 14.32
C PRO A 17 -4.43 -10.00 14.97
N PRO A 18 -5.54 -10.68 14.59
CA PRO A 18 -6.89 -10.41 15.13
C PRO A 18 -7.02 -10.60 16.65
N SER A 19 -6.06 -11.30 17.27
CA SER A 19 -5.98 -11.49 18.73
C SER A 19 -5.42 -10.29 19.48
N GLN A 20 -4.90 -9.29 18.78
CA GLN A 20 -4.32 -8.07 19.34
C GLN A 20 -5.15 -6.84 18.93
N THR A 21 -4.90 -5.72 19.58
CA THR A 21 -5.50 -4.45 19.18
C THR A 21 -5.10 -4.15 17.74
N PRO A 22 -6.06 -3.77 16.86
CA PRO A 22 -5.78 -3.37 15.48
C PRO A 22 -4.78 -2.21 15.42
N GLU A 23 -3.58 -2.49 14.94
CA GLU A 23 -2.55 -1.48 14.75
C GLU A 23 -1.96 -1.64 13.36
N PHE A 24 -1.88 -0.50 12.65
CA PHE A 24 -1.20 -0.46 11.37
C PHE A 24 0.31 -0.56 11.59
N LEU A 25 0.93 -1.59 11.05
CA LEU A 25 2.36 -1.84 11.23
C LEU A 25 3.24 -0.91 10.39
N GLY A 26 2.67 -0.12 9.47
CA GLY A 26 3.39 0.90 8.73
C GLY A 26 4.57 0.34 7.94
N LEU A 27 5.74 0.98 8.06
CA LEU A 27 7.00 0.52 7.43
C LEU A 27 7.84 -0.36 8.36
N HIS A 28 7.34 -0.72 9.55
CA HIS A 28 8.11 -1.55 10.49
C HIS A 28 8.47 -2.91 9.89
N PHE A 29 7.68 -3.41 8.93
CA PHE A 29 7.92 -4.66 8.22
C PHE A 29 9.26 -4.70 7.46
N ILE A 30 9.84 -3.54 7.11
CA ILE A 30 11.10 -3.47 6.34
C ILE A 30 12.29 -3.92 7.20
N LEU A 31 12.30 -3.52 8.47
CA LEU A 31 13.40 -3.78 9.40
C LEU A 31 13.10 -4.96 10.33
N ASN A 32 11.82 -5.26 10.54
CA ASN A 32 11.37 -6.37 11.38
C ASN A 32 10.37 -7.17 10.57
N PRO A 33 10.64 -8.45 10.24
CA PRO A 33 9.67 -9.24 9.50
C PRO A 33 8.33 -9.27 10.25
N PRO A 34 7.19 -9.16 9.54
CA PRO A 34 5.88 -9.20 10.17
C PRO A 34 5.72 -10.51 10.95
N THR A 35 5.01 -10.46 12.07
CA THR A 35 4.70 -11.67 12.85
C THR A 35 3.98 -12.68 11.95
N PRO A 36 4.20 -14.00 12.12
CA PRO A 36 3.60 -15.01 11.23
C PRO A 36 2.08 -14.92 11.10
N GLU A 37 1.41 -14.37 12.12
CA GLU A 37 -0.03 -14.20 12.21
C GLU A 37 -0.52 -12.82 11.74
N ALA A 38 0.38 -11.95 11.28
CA ALA A 38 0.01 -10.66 10.71
C ALA A 38 -0.80 -10.84 9.43
N ILE A 39 -1.76 -9.94 9.21
CA ILE A 39 -2.70 -10.05 8.09
C ILE A 39 -2.58 -8.81 7.23
N VAL A 40 -2.78 -8.95 5.91
CA VAL A 40 -2.95 -7.81 5.03
C VAL A 40 -4.36 -7.25 5.21
N SER A 41 -4.45 -6.02 5.71
CA SER A 41 -5.74 -5.39 5.98
C SER A 41 -6.45 -5.01 4.69
N ARG A 42 -7.69 -5.50 4.50
CA ARG A 42 -8.49 -5.15 3.31
C ARG A 42 -8.82 -3.66 3.25
N LEU A 43 -9.08 -3.04 4.40
CA LEU A 43 -9.41 -1.61 4.48
C LEU A 43 -8.19 -0.78 4.08
N LEU A 44 -7.03 -1.06 4.67
CA LEU A 44 -5.81 -0.30 4.37
C LEU A 44 -5.34 -0.54 2.94
N LEU A 45 -5.47 -1.76 2.41
CA LEU A 45 -5.21 -2.06 1.00
C LEU A 45 -6.12 -1.25 0.07
N THR A 46 -7.38 -1.05 0.44
CA THR A 46 -8.29 -0.22 -0.35
C THR A 46 -7.83 1.24 -0.35
N ILE A 47 -7.49 1.78 0.82
CA ILE A 47 -6.96 3.15 0.95
C ILE A 47 -5.67 3.31 0.15
N GLU A 48 -4.77 2.34 0.23
CA GLU A 48 -3.50 2.32 -0.49
C GLU A 48 -3.73 2.33 -2.01
N LEU A 49 -4.52 1.39 -2.53
CA LEU A 49 -4.81 1.28 -3.96
C LEU A 49 -5.49 2.54 -4.51
N VAL A 50 -6.44 3.11 -3.76
CA VAL A 50 -7.10 4.36 -4.16
C VAL A 50 -6.09 5.51 -4.21
N THR A 51 -5.23 5.63 -3.19
CA THR A 51 -4.17 6.65 -3.16
C THR A 51 -3.21 6.51 -4.34
N ILE A 52 -2.75 5.29 -4.62
CA ILE A 52 -1.86 4.98 -5.74
C ILE A 52 -2.54 5.29 -7.08
N ALA A 53 -3.81 4.93 -7.23
CA ALA A 53 -4.57 5.20 -8.46
C ALA A 53 -4.71 6.70 -8.71
N ILE A 54 -5.02 7.49 -7.67
CA ILE A 54 -5.08 8.96 -7.74
C ILE A 54 -3.71 9.54 -8.13
N ALA A 55 -2.63 9.10 -7.47
CA ALA A 55 -1.28 9.53 -7.80
C ALA A 55 -0.88 9.16 -9.25
N GLY A 56 -1.24 7.96 -9.70
CA GLY A 56 -1.03 7.49 -11.06
C GLY A 56 -1.80 8.30 -12.09
N LEU A 57 -3.03 8.70 -11.77
CA LEU A 57 -3.85 9.59 -12.60
C LEU A 57 -3.19 10.97 -12.73
N TYR A 58 -2.84 11.63 -11.62
CA TYR A 58 -2.16 12.92 -11.67
C TYR A 58 -0.83 12.85 -12.44
N SER A 59 -0.05 11.80 -12.20
CA SER A 59 1.21 11.56 -12.92
C SER A 59 0.98 11.42 -14.43
N SER A 60 -0.11 10.77 -14.86
CA SER A 60 -0.43 10.64 -16.28
C SER A 60 -0.66 11.99 -16.96
N PHE A 61 -1.22 12.98 -16.26
CA PHE A 61 -1.36 14.33 -16.78
C PHE A 61 -0.04 15.11 -16.83
N LEU A 62 0.84 14.91 -15.83
CA LEU A 62 2.15 15.54 -15.79
C LEU A 62 3.07 15.04 -16.91
N PHE A 63 3.03 13.74 -17.20
CA PHE A 63 3.89 13.08 -18.20
C PHE A 63 3.19 12.86 -19.55
N ARG A 64 1.97 13.38 -19.75
CA ARG A 64 1.33 13.30 -21.08
C ARG A 64 2.19 14.05 -22.09
N GLN A 65 2.42 13.43 -23.24
CA GLN A 65 3.01 14.15 -24.36
C GLN A 65 2.07 15.28 -24.77
N LYS A 66 2.64 16.48 -24.94
CA LYS A 66 1.91 17.59 -25.57
C LYS A 66 1.77 17.26 -27.07
N PRO A 67 0.66 17.68 -27.71
CA PRO A 67 0.52 17.54 -29.15
C PRO A 67 1.67 18.23 -29.90
#